data_AF-A0A5N9DUA3-F1
#
_entry.id   AF-A0A5N9DUA3-F1
#
_cell.length_a   1.000
_cell.length_b   1.000
_cell.length_c   1.000
_cell.angle_alpha   90.00
_cell.angle_beta   90.00
_cell.angle_gamma   90.00
#
_symmetry.space_group_name_H-M   'P 1'
#
loop_
_entity.id
_entity.type
_entity.pdbx_description
1 polymer ?
#
loop_
_entity_poly.entity_id
_entity_poly.type
_entity_poly.pdbx_seq_one_letter_code
_entity_poly.pdbx_strand_id
1 'polypeptide(L)'
;MIEGLLEEDNLLSSIFVESNLTKTQLDSLLLAFQYKIEGYSLEEIVKMRDSGPVSKGSYLRTLGQAQSNFRKSLYTLLLVIYLGILDTSTIGEFVALSDRLSSLKDMEIPEETISEIKSIIDEISDRITADKVL
;
A
#
# COMPACT_ATOMS: atom_id res chain seq x y z
N MET A 1 10.27 -5.28 12.32
CA MET A 1 10.56 -5.33 10.88
C MET A 1 9.75 -4.30 10.13
N ILE A 2 8.42 -4.24 10.21
CA ILE A 2 7.65 -3.11 9.65
C ILE A 2 7.64 -1.89 10.58
N GLU A 3 7.69 -2.09 11.90
CA GLU A 3 7.63 -0.98 12.86
C GLU A 3 8.84 -0.05 12.71
N GLY A 4 10.06 -0.61 12.69
CA GLY A 4 11.28 0.17 12.43
C GLY A 4 11.28 0.82 11.04
N LEU A 5 10.79 0.13 9.99
CA LEU A 5 10.69 0.73 8.66
C LEU A 5 9.75 1.94 8.64
N LEU A 6 8.63 1.90 9.36
CA LEU A 6 7.70 3.03 9.47
C LEU A 6 8.24 4.19 10.32
N GLU A 7 9.20 3.94 11.19
CA GLU A 7 9.89 4.96 11.99
C GLU A 7 11.03 5.64 11.21
N GLU A 8 11.71 4.88 10.34
CA GLU A 8 12.88 5.35 9.59
C GLU A 8 12.52 5.97 8.23
N ASP A 9 11.45 5.50 7.59
CA ASP A 9 11.02 5.94 6.24
C ASP A 9 9.73 6.78 6.31
N ASN A 10 9.90 8.10 6.26
CA ASN A 10 8.81 9.08 6.29
C ASN A 10 7.84 8.94 5.11
N LEU A 11 8.32 8.51 3.94
CA LEU A 11 7.46 8.30 2.77
C LEU A 11 6.59 7.07 2.99
N LEU A 12 7.20 5.95 3.39
CA LEU A 12 6.48 4.72 3.70
C LEU A 12 5.41 4.99 4.77
N SER A 13 5.78 5.72 5.82
CA SER A 13 4.86 6.10 6.90
C SER A 13 3.69 6.94 6.38
N SER A 14 3.97 7.93 5.53
CA SER A 14 2.94 8.80 4.94
C SER A 14 1.97 8.04 4.03
N ILE A 15 2.46 7.12 3.20
CA ILE A 15 1.61 6.29 2.31
C ILE A 15 0.81 5.28 3.14
N PHE A 16 1.42 4.71 4.18
CA PHE A 16 0.80 3.69 5.03
C PHE A 16 -0.45 4.23 5.76
N VAL A 17 -0.39 5.45 6.29
CA VAL A 17 -1.50 6.07 7.06
C VAL A 17 -2.77 6.20 6.22
N GLU A 18 -2.65 6.49 4.93
CA GLU A 18 -3.79 6.63 4.01
C GLU A 18 -4.23 5.30 3.37
N SER A 19 -3.54 4.20 3.68
CA SER A 19 -3.79 2.90 3.07
C SER A 19 -4.96 2.13 3.70
N ASN A 20 -5.51 1.16 2.95
CA ASN A 20 -6.54 0.24 3.45
C ASN A 20 -5.99 -0.93 4.29
N LEU A 21 -4.75 -0.85 4.78
CA LEU A 21 -4.09 -1.91 5.54
C LEU A 21 -3.79 -1.46 6.97
N THR A 22 -4.05 -2.33 7.95
CA THR A 22 -3.53 -2.11 9.31
C THR A 22 -2.05 -2.48 9.37
N LYS A 23 -1.32 -1.97 10.38
CA LYS A 23 0.11 -2.31 10.59
C LYS A 23 0.32 -3.83 10.63
N THR A 24 -0.56 -4.56 11.33
CA THR A 24 -0.49 -6.03 11.43
C THR A 24 -0.79 -6.75 10.11
N GLN A 25 -1.65 -6.18 9.27
CA GLN A 25 -1.94 -6.72 7.94
C GLN A 25 -0.76 -6.49 6.98
N LEU A 26 -0.14 -5.30 7.01
CA LEU A 26 1.05 -4.98 6.24
C LEU A 26 2.23 -5.89 6.65
N ASP A 27 2.47 -6.04 7.95
CA ASP A 27 3.49 -6.96 8.49
C ASP A 27 3.29 -8.40 7.97
N SER A 28 2.06 -8.89 8.03
CA SER A 28 1.73 -10.25 7.56
C SER A 28 1.93 -10.41 6.05
N LEU A 29 1.69 -9.36 5.24
CA LEU A 29 1.97 -9.39 3.81
C LEU A 29 3.48 -9.45 3.52
N LEU A 30 4.29 -8.66 4.23
CA LEU A 30 5.74 -8.64 4.06
C LEU A 30 6.39 -9.97 4.45
N LEU A 31 5.97 -10.56 5.57
CA LEU A 31 6.45 -11.88 5.98
C LEU A 31 6.03 -12.98 5.01
N ALA A 32 4.81 -12.93 4.47
CA ALA A 32 4.37 -13.85 3.41
C ALA A 32 5.17 -13.67 2.10
N PHE A 33 5.67 -12.47 1.83
CA PHE A 33 6.56 -12.22 0.70
C PHE A 33 7.97 -12.78 0.96
N GLN A 34 8.51 -12.60 2.16
CA GLN A 34 9.78 -13.22 2.59
C GLN A 34 9.72 -14.74 2.55
N TYR A 35 8.59 -15.37 2.97
CA TYR A 35 8.35 -16.81 2.75
C TYR A 35 8.69 -17.24 1.33
N LYS A 36 8.15 -16.49 0.36
CA LYS A 36 8.22 -16.81 -1.06
C LYS A 36 9.63 -16.65 -1.63
N ILE A 37 10.41 -15.73 -1.07
CA ILE A 37 11.75 -15.39 -1.57
C ILE A 37 12.85 -16.14 -0.83
N GLU A 38 12.80 -16.17 0.50
CA GLU A 38 13.84 -16.69 1.37
C GLU A 38 13.58 -18.14 1.82
N GLY A 39 12.35 -18.64 1.65
CA GLY A 39 12.01 -20.05 1.90
C GLY A 39 11.79 -20.43 3.36
N TYR A 40 11.51 -19.45 4.24
CA TYR A 40 11.08 -19.73 5.63
C TYR A 40 9.90 -20.69 5.67
N SER A 41 9.72 -21.41 6.76
CA SER A 41 8.49 -22.16 7.05
C SER A 41 7.41 -21.24 7.62
N LEU A 42 6.16 -21.70 7.58
CA LEU A 42 5.05 -20.98 8.23
C LEU A 42 5.28 -20.86 9.75
N GLU A 43 5.88 -21.86 10.37
CA GLU A 43 6.25 -21.87 11.79
C GLU A 43 7.27 -20.80 12.16
N GLU A 44 8.18 -20.45 11.25
CA GLU A 44 9.16 -19.40 11.45
C GLU A 44 8.51 -18.02 11.34
N ILE A 45 7.75 -17.81 10.26
CA ILE A 45 7.08 -16.53 9.99
C ILE A 45 6.12 -16.10 11.09
N VAL A 46 5.32 -17.03 11.63
CA VAL A 46 4.36 -16.68 12.68
C VAL A 46 5.03 -16.17 13.97
N LYS A 47 6.33 -16.47 14.16
CA LYS A 47 7.15 -16.00 15.29
C LYS A 47 7.86 -14.67 14.99
N MET A 48 8.02 -14.33 13.72
CA MET A 48 8.72 -13.12 13.26
C MET A 48 7.84 -11.87 13.21
N ARG A 49 6.53 -12.00 13.51
CA ARG A 49 5.58 -10.87 13.50
C ARG A 49 5.96 -9.84 14.56
N ASP A 50 5.91 -8.56 14.21
CA ASP A 50 6.31 -7.44 15.08
C ASP A 50 5.43 -7.34 16.33
N SER A 51 4.14 -7.62 16.18
CA SER A 51 3.18 -7.69 17.30
C SER A 51 3.28 -8.99 18.13
N GLY A 52 4.39 -9.71 18.00
CA GLY A 52 4.71 -10.93 18.74
C GLY A 52 4.15 -12.22 18.14
N PRO A 53 4.61 -13.41 18.59
CA PRO A 53 4.23 -14.69 18.00
C PRO A 53 2.72 -14.98 18.07
N VAL A 54 2.16 -15.63 17.03
CA VAL A 54 0.75 -16.11 17.03
C VAL A 54 0.63 -17.52 16.50
N SER A 55 -0.57 -18.09 16.64
CA SER A 55 -0.92 -19.34 15.96
C SER A 55 -0.99 -19.17 14.44
N LYS A 56 -0.72 -20.26 13.71
CA LYS A 56 -0.86 -20.33 12.24
C LYS A 56 -2.22 -19.85 11.76
N GLY A 57 -3.29 -20.30 12.41
CA GLY A 57 -4.66 -19.90 12.04
C GLY A 57 -4.91 -18.41 12.24
N SER A 58 -4.34 -17.80 13.28
CA SER A 58 -4.44 -16.35 13.49
C SER A 58 -3.71 -15.57 12.41
N TYR A 59 -2.48 -15.96 12.09
CA TYR A 59 -1.70 -15.35 11.03
C TYR A 59 -2.39 -15.45 9.66
N LEU A 60 -2.85 -16.65 9.28
CA LEU A 60 -3.51 -16.87 7.99
C LEU A 60 -4.81 -16.07 7.86
N ARG A 61 -5.55 -15.87 8.95
CA ARG A 61 -6.73 -14.97 8.94
C ARG A 61 -6.34 -13.52 8.68
N THR A 62 -5.30 -13.01 9.34
CA THR A 62 -4.81 -11.65 9.10
C THR A 62 -4.31 -11.46 7.68
N LEU A 63 -3.52 -12.42 7.17
CA LEU A 63 -3.04 -12.41 5.79
C LEU A 63 -4.20 -12.41 4.78
N GLY A 64 -5.23 -13.23 5.03
CA GLY A 64 -6.44 -13.26 4.21
C GLY A 64 -7.22 -11.94 4.22
N GLN A 65 -7.28 -11.25 5.36
CA GLN A 65 -7.87 -9.91 5.44
C GLN A 65 -7.07 -8.89 4.62
N ALA A 66 -5.74 -8.90 4.75
CA ALA A 66 -4.85 -8.02 4.00
C ALA A 66 -5.01 -8.23 2.48
N GLN A 67 -5.05 -9.49 2.03
CA GLN A 67 -5.32 -9.86 0.64
C GLN A 67 -6.71 -9.41 0.16
N SER A 68 -7.74 -9.54 1.02
CA SER A 68 -9.09 -9.09 0.71
C SER A 68 -9.15 -7.57 0.51
N ASN A 69 -8.50 -6.81 1.40
CA ASN A 69 -8.43 -5.35 1.31
C ASN A 69 -7.70 -4.91 0.03
N PHE A 70 -6.53 -5.49 -0.26
CA PHE A 70 -5.81 -5.22 -1.50
C PHE A 70 -6.64 -5.53 -2.74
N ARG A 71 -7.26 -6.72 -2.80
CA ARG A 71 -8.13 -7.13 -3.91
C ARG A 71 -9.28 -6.15 -4.11
N LYS A 72 -9.96 -5.75 -3.02
CA LYS A 72 -11.07 -4.78 -3.08
C LYS A 72 -10.59 -3.43 -3.62
N SER A 73 -9.44 -2.92 -3.17
CA SER A 73 -8.87 -1.67 -3.69
C SER A 73 -8.66 -1.72 -5.21
N LEU A 74 -8.13 -2.84 -5.73
CA LEU A 74 -7.97 -3.03 -7.18
C LEU A 74 -9.31 -3.06 -7.92
N TYR A 75 -10.31 -3.78 -7.39
CA TYR A 75 -11.65 -3.79 -8.01
C TYR A 75 -12.33 -2.43 -7.95
N THR A 76 -12.14 -1.65 -6.89
CA THR A 76 -12.63 -0.28 -6.79
C THR A 76 -12.02 0.59 -7.88
N LEU A 77 -10.69 0.53 -8.05
CA LEU A 77 -9.99 1.28 -9.11
C LEU A 77 -10.52 0.89 -10.51
N LEU A 78 -10.63 -0.41 -10.78
CA LEU A 78 -11.19 -0.90 -12.05
C LEU A 78 -12.64 -0.47 -12.26
N LEU A 79 -13.46 -0.45 -11.20
CA LEU A 79 -14.86 -0.04 -11.28
C LEU A 79 -14.99 1.43 -11.66
N VAL A 80 -14.23 2.33 -11.03
CA VAL A 80 -14.30 3.77 -11.35
C VAL A 80 -13.78 4.07 -12.76
N ILE A 81 -12.76 3.34 -13.24
CA ILE A 81 -12.29 3.41 -14.63
C ILE A 81 -13.38 2.91 -15.58
N TYR A 82 -13.99 1.75 -15.29
CA TYR A 82 -15.03 1.16 -16.13
C TYR A 82 -16.26 2.07 -16.25
N LEU A 83 -16.61 2.81 -15.19
CA LEU A 83 -17.70 3.78 -15.18
C LEU A 83 -17.33 5.11 -15.84
N GLY A 84 -16.07 5.32 -16.26
CA GLY A 84 -15.58 6.57 -16.83
C GLY A 84 -15.47 7.72 -15.81
N ILE A 85 -15.44 7.40 -14.51
CA ILE A 85 -15.22 8.36 -13.43
C ILE A 85 -13.72 8.72 -13.37
N LEU A 86 -12.85 7.74 -13.60
CA LEU A 86 -11.43 7.96 -13.87
C LEU A 86 -11.13 7.70 -15.34
N ASP A 87 -10.47 8.65 -15.98
CA ASP A 87 -10.00 8.50 -17.34
C ASP A 87 -8.61 7.83 -17.41
N THR A 88 -8.21 7.41 -18.61
CA THR A 88 -6.91 6.76 -18.83
C THR A 88 -5.72 7.71 -18.67
N SER A 89 -5.92 9.03 -18.72
CA SER A 89 -4.83 10.01 -18.49
C SER A 89 -4.39 9.99 -17.03
N THR A 90 -5.36 9.90 -16.13
CA THR A 90 -5.16 9.76 -14.68
C THR A 90 -4.38 8.49 -14.34
N ILE A 91 -4.63 7.40 -15.06
CA ILE A 91 -3.85 6.16 -14.89
C ILE A 91 -2.40 6.34 -15.36
N GLY A 92 -2.17 7.14 -16.41
CA GLY A 92 -0.83 7.52 -16.84
C GLY A 92 -0.07 8.31 -15.77
N GLU A 93 -0.73 9.24 -15.09
CA GLU A 93 -0.16 9.99 -13.96
C GLU A 93 0.19 9.06 -12.80
N PHE A 94 -0.68 8.10 -12.46
CA PHE A 94 -0.40 7.10 -11.43
C PHE A 94 0.81 6.22 -11.78
N VAL A 95 0.97 5.83 -13.04
CA VAL A 95 2.14 5.07 -13.52
C VAL A 95 3.42 5.91 -13.39
N ALA A 96 3.39 7.17 -13.82
CA ALA A 96 4.53 8.07 -13.70
C ALA A 96 4.95 8.28 -12.22
N LEU A 97 3.96 8.41 -11.33
CA LEU A 97 4.19 8.49 -9.89
C LEU A 97 4.82 7.19 -9.35
N SER A 98 4.34 6.03 -9.78
CA SER A 98 4.91 4.72 -9.40
C SER A 98 6.37 4.56 -9.82
N ASP A 99 6.72 5.00 -11.03
CA ASP A 99 8.10 4.96 -11.53
C ASP A 99 9.02 5.87 -10.71
N ARG A 100 8.55 7.07 -10.37
CA ARG A 100 9.27 8.00 -9.49
C ARG A 100 9.43 7.46 -8.07
N LEU A 101 8.39 6.86 -7.50
CA LEU A 101 8.47 6.21 -6.19
C LEU A 101 9.51 5.08 -6.18
N SER A 102 9.57 4.31 -7.27
CA SER A 102 10.53 3.20 -7.41
C SER A 102 11.97 3.69 -7.48
N SER A 103 12.23 4.87 -8.07
CA SER A 103 13.58 5.44 -8.14
C SER A 103 14.07 6.07 -6.83
N LEU A 104 13.14 6.42 -5.93
CA LEU A 104 13.45 7.04 -4.63
C LEU A 104 13.77 6.03 -3.53
N LYS A 105 13.47 4.74 -3.74
CA LYS A 105 13.57 3.69 -2.72
C LYS A 105 14.97 3.53 -2.10
N ASP A 106 16.01 3.96 -2.81
CA ASP A 106 17.41 3.87 -2.38
C ASP A 106 18.03 5.26 -2.06
N MET A 107 17.21 6.30 -1.92
CA MET A 107 17.65 7.70 -1.74
C MET A 107 17.00 8.35 -0.51
N GLU A 108 17.63 9.39 0.02
CA GLU A 108 16.99 10.28 1.00
C GLU A 108 15.84 11.03 0.30
N ILE A 109 14.63 10.88 0.82
CA ILE A 109 13.40 11.35 0.16
C ILE A 109 13.19 12.82 0.53
N PRO A 110 13.22 13.76 -0.43
CA PRO A 110 12.94 15.16 -0.13
C PRO A 110 11.52 15.31 0.40
N GLU A 111 11.31 16.08 1.48
CA GLU A 111 9.98 16.31 2.08
C GLU A 111 8.94 16.79 1.06
N GLU A 112 9.37 17.56 0.06
CA GLU A 112 8.54 18.06 -1.04
C GLU A 112 7.88 16.93 -1.85
N THR A 113 8.53 15.77 -1.95
CA THR A 113 8.00 14.59 -2.67
C THR A 113 6.70 14.07 -2.05
N ILE A 114 6.61 14.07 -0.72
CA ILE A 114 5.41 13.62 -0.01
C ILE A 114 4.25 14.57 -0.30
N SER A 115 4.52 15.88 -0.31
CA SER A 115 3.53 16.89 -0.66
C SER A 115 3.04 16.75 -2.11
N GLU A 116 3.94 16.45 -3.03
CA GLU A 116 3.61 16.25 -4.44
C GLU A 116 2.75 14.99 -4.66
N ILE A 117 3.09 13.87 -4.02
CA ILE A 117 2.27 12.65 -4.04
C ILE A 117 0.85 12.93 -3.55
N LYS A 118 0.73 13.65 -2.43
CA LYS A 118 -0.58 14.04 -1.87
C LYS A 118 -1.35 14.90 -2.85
N SER A 119 -0.72 15.93 -3.41
CA SER A 119 -1.35 16.81 -4.40
C SER A 119 -1.87 16.04 -5.63
N ILE A 120 -1.11 15.07 -6.14
CA ILE A 120 -1.55 14.24 -7.27
C ILE A 120 -2.74 13.37 -6.86
N ILE A 121 -2.68 12.71 -5.70
CA ILE A 121 -3.79 11.88 -5.20
C ILE A 121 -5.05 12.72 -4.96
N ASP A 122 -4.89 13.93 -4.41
CA ASP A 122 -5.98 14.86 -4.16
C ASP A 122 -6.60 15.35 -5.48
N GLU A 123 -5.79 15.74 -6.47
CA GLU A 123 -6.28 16.13 -7.80
C GLU A 123 -7.06 15.00 -8.48
N ILE A 124 -6.55 13.76 -8.39
CA ILE A 124 -7.26 12.57 -8.88
C ILE A 124 -8.59 12.37 -8.13
N SER A 125 -8.60 12.58 -6.80
CA SER A 125 -9.78 12.40 -5.95
C SER A 125 -10.83 13.49 -6.18
N ASP A 126 -10.40 14.72 -6.42
CA ASP A 126 -11.27 15.85 -6.76
C ASP A 126 -11.94 15.63 -8.11
N ARG A 127 -11.22 15.11 -9.11
CA ARG A 127 -11.82 14.71 -10.42
C ARG A 127 -12.88 13.63 -10.29
N ILE A 128 -12.74 12.71 -9.32
CA ILE A 128 -13.75 11.67 -9.02
C ILE A 128 -15.02 12.28 -8.42
N THR A 129 -14.90 13.33 -7.62
CA THR A 129 -15.99 13.85 -6.77
C THR A 129 -16.62 15.15 -7.28
N ALA A 130 -15.90 15.91 -8.11
CA ALA A 130 -16.33 17.20 -8.61
C ALA A 130 -15.78 17.45 -10.02
N ASP A 131 -16.52 16.99 -11.04
CA ASP A 131 -16.44 17.68 -12.33
C ASP A 131 -17.72 17.68 -13.21
N LYS A 132 -18.89 17.23 -12.72
CA LYS A 132 -20.20 17.48 -13.39
C LYS A 132 -21.42 17.52 -12.47
N VAL A 133 -21.37 18.26 -11.37
CA VAL A 133 -22.63 18.76 -10.75
C VAL A 133 -22.49 20.25 -10.46
N LEU A 134 -22.79 21.02 -11.53
CA LEU A 134 -23.09 22.45 -11.63
C LEU A 134 -21.94 23.45 -11.45
#